data_AF-H0C0P4-F1
#
_entry.id   AF-H0C0P4-F1
#
_cell.length_a   1.000
_cell.length_b   1.000
_cell.length_c   1.000
_cell.angle_alpha   90.00
_cell.angle_beta   90.00
_cell.angle_gamma   90.00
#
_symmetry.space_group_name_H-M   'P 1'
#
loop_
_entity.id
_entity.type
_entity.pdbx_description
1 polymer ?
#
loop_
_entity_poly.entity_id
_entity_poly.type
_entity_poly.pdbx_seq_one_letter_code
_entity_poly.pdbx_strand_id
1 'polypeptide(L)'
;MRAIFIDFDGVVHPAGGPVSACLPIEWLSDLDDILSAHPPVRIVVHSSWRLTYPHEEIREFLSGLSALEIDIVGPGEKLQAITAYLSAHPEIESG
;
A
#
# COMPACT_ATOMS: atom_id res chain seq x y z
N MET A 1 1.23 16.29 -6.28
CA MET A 1 0.82 15.46 -5.12
C MET A 1 1.83 14.33 -4.96
N ARG A 2 2.06 13.83 -3.73
CA ARG A 2 3.01 12.72 -3.49
C ARG A 2 2.26 11.42 -3.20
N ALA A 3 2.79 10.33 -3.72
CA ALA A 3 2.29 8.98 -3.45
C ALA A 3 3.43 8.07 -2.99
N ILE A 4 3.14 7.20 -2.04
CA ILE A 4 4.07 6.15 -1.59
C ILE A 4 3.48 4.82 -2.02
N PHE A 5 4.27 4.08 -2.80
CA PHE A 5 3.94 2.73 -3.20
C PHE A 5 4.45 1.77 -2.12
N ILE A 6 3.57 0.97 -1.53
CA ILE A 6 3.94 0.00 -0.48
C ILE A 6 3.65 -1.45 -0.88
N ASP A 7 4.52 -2.36 -0.45
CA ASP A 7 4.24 -3.78 -0.35
C ASP A 7 3.69 -4.10 1.05
N PHE A 8 3.30 -5.34 1.29
CA PHE A 8 2.89 -5.80 2.63
C PHE A 8 4.02 -6.58 3.32
N ASP A 9 4.53 -7.61 2.63
CA ASP A 9 5.60 -8.46 3.15
C ASP A 9 6.87 -7.63 3.45
N GLY A 10 7.22 -7.53 4.73
CA GLY A 10 8.38 -6.76 5.20
C GLY A 10 8.16 -5.27 5.37
N VAL A 11 6.94 -4.76 5.16
CA VAL A 11 6.60 -3.34 5.32
C VAL A 11 5.61 -3.14 6.44
N VAL A 12 4.50 -3.89 6.41
CA VAL A 12 3.40 -3.75 7.39
C VAL A 12 3.34 -4.96 8.33
N HIS A 13 4.11 -6.00 8.02
CA HIS A 13 4.36 -7.17 8.85
C HIS A 13 5.73 -7.78 8.47
N PRO A 14 6.30 -8.69 9.28
CA PRO A 14 7.58 -9.32 8.97
C PRO A 14 7.64 -9.98 7.59
N ALA A 15 8.78 -9.84 6.90
CA ALA A 15 9.09 -10.58 5.68
C ALA A 15 9.49 -12.02 6.05
N GLY A 16 8.51 -12.89 6.20
CA GLY A 16 8.73 -14.31 6.47
C GLY A 16 7.96 -14.80 7.69
N GLY A 17 7.20 -15.86 7.46
CA GLY A 17 6.34 -16.49 8.45
C GLY A 17 5.27 -17.33 7.75
N PRO A 18 4.53 -18.19 8.47
CA PRO A 18 3.30 -18.75 7.94
C PRO A 18 2.35 -17.62 7.49
N VAL A 19 1.54 -17.82 6.44
CA VAL A 19 0.54 -16.82 6.01
C VAL A 19 -0.38 -16.40 7.17
N SER A 20 -0.66 -17.30 8.10
CA SER A 20 -1.42 -17.04 9.33
C SER A 20 -0.72 -16.10 10.32
N ALA A 21 0.56 -15.79 10.12
CA ALA A 21 1.34 -14.84 10.93
C ALA A 21 1.40 -13.44 10.29
N CYS A 22 0.91 -13.27 9.06
CA CYS A 22 0.87 -11.96 8.39
C CYS A 22 -0.37 -11.13 8.78
N LEU A 23 -1.30 -11.72 9.54
CA LEU A 23 -2.46 -11.03 10.10
C LEU A 23 -2.52 -11.25 11.63
N PRO A 24 -2.89 -10.22 12.41
CA PRO A 24 -3.19 -8.84 11.97
C PRO A 24 -1.94 -8.12 11.46
N ILE A 25 -2.13 -7.02 10.72
CA ILE A 25 -1.03 -6.17 10.25
C ILE A 25 -0.36 -5.50 11.46
N GLU A 26 0.72 -6.12 11.96
CA GLU A 26 1.37 -5.76 13.23
C GLU A 26 1.96 -4.35 13.23
N TRP A 27 2.53 -3.89 12.11
CA TRP A 27 3.26 -2.63 12.02
C TRP A 27 2.43 -1.49 11.46
N LEU A 28 1.09 -1.63 11.43
CA LEU A 28 0.22 -0.59 10.88
C LEU A 28 0.30 0.71 11.68
N SER A 29 0.35 0.63 13.02
CA SER A 29 0.50 1.81 13.88
C SER A 29 1.85 2.48 13.71
N ASP A 30 2.93 1.69 13.58
CA ASP A 30 4.27 2.23 13.37
C ASP A 30 4.35 2.96 12.02
N LEU A 31 3.72 2.40 10.99
CA LEU A 31 3.60 3.06 9.69
C LEU A 31 2.77 4.34 9.79
N ASP A 32 1.65 4.33 10.51
CA ASP A 32 0.82 5.54 10.69
C ASP A 32 1.58 6.66 11.39
N ASP A 33 2.29 6.35 12.48
CA ASP A 33 3.11 7.32 13.22
C ASP A 33 4.15 7.97 12.30
N ILE A 34 4.81 7.17 11.44
CA ILE A 34 5.77 7.68 10.45
C ILE A 34 5.06 8.60 9.45
N LEU A 35 3.94 8.18 8.88
CA LEU A 35 3.21 8.96 7.86
C LEU A 35 2.66 10.27 8.42
N SER A 36 2.21 10.28 9.68
CA SER A 36 1.64 11.45 10.35
C SER A 36 2.65 12.59 10.53
N ALA A 37 3.95 12.28 10.55
CA ALA A 37 5.03 13.26 10.65
C ALA A 37 5.32 14.00 9.31
N HIS A 38 4.64 13.62 8.23
CA HIS A 38 4.85 14.17 6.90
C HIS A 38 3.57 14.84 6.36
N PRO A 39 3.68 15.72 5.34
CA PRO A 39 2.52 16.21 4.62
C PRO A 39 1.67 15.04 4.09
N PRO A 40 0.33 15.18 4.02
CA PRO A 40 -0.55 14.10 3.57
C PRO A 40 -0.09 13.47 2.25
N VAL A 41 0.05 12.15 2.26
CA VAL A 41 0.43 11.34 1.10
C VAL A 41 -0.69 10.37 0.74
N ARG A 42 -0.77 10.03 -0.54
CA ARG A 42 -1.56 8.89 -1.02
C ARG A 42 -0.75 7.60 -0.83
N ILE A 43 -1.39 6.56 -0.32
CA ILE A 43 -0.80 5.22 -0.24
C ILE A 43 -1.31 4.41 -1.42
N VAL A 44 -0.39 3.76 -2.14
CA VAL A 44 -0.71 2.91 -3.28
C VAL A 44 -0.16 1.51 -3.05
N VAL A 45 -1.04 0.54 -2.83
CA VAL A 45 -0.66 -0.85 -2.58
C VAL A 45 -0.20 -1.49 -3.89
N HIS A 46 1.06 -1.96 -3.91
CA HIS A 46 1.65 -2.73 -5.03
C HIS A 46 2.01 -4.17 -4.65
N SER A 47 1.47 -4.66 -3.52
CA SER A 47 1.67 -6.02 -3.05
C SER A 47 1.08 -7.08 -4.00
N SER A 48 1.62 -8.29 -3.96
CA SER A 48 1.02 -9.47 -4.61
C SER A 48 -0.35 -9.82 -4.03
N TRP A 49 -0.66 -9.38 -2.79
CA TRP A 49 -1.94 -9.62 -2.13
C TRP A 49 -3.14 -9.11 -2.93
N ARG A 50 -2.96 -8.08 -3.77
CA ARG A 50 -3.99 -7.60 -4.71
C ARG A 50 -4.46 -8.64 -5.73
N LEU A 51 -3.69 -9.70 -5.94
CA LEU A 51 -4.03 -10.79 -6.85
C LEU A 51 -4.83 -11.89 -6.14
N THR A 52 -4.84 -11.90 -4.80
CA THR A 52 -5.46 -12.94 -3.98
C THR A 52 -6.63 -12.44 -3.15
N TYR A 53 -6.63 -11.16 -2.78
CA TYR A 53 -7.67 -10.53 -1.95
C TYR A 53 -8.47 -9.49 -2.74
N PRO A 54 -9.78 -9.36 -2.47
CA PRO A 54 -10.57 -8.23 -2.94
C PRO A 54 -9.97 -6.91 -2.48
N HIS A 55 -10.09 -5.88 -3.32
CA HIS A 55 -9.59 -4.54 -3.00
C HIS A 55 -10.25 -3.93 -1.76
N GLU A 56 -11.49 -4.30 -1.44
CA GLU A 56 -12.19 -3.85 -0.24
C GLU A 56 -11.55 -4.43 1.03
N GLU A 57 -11.21 -5.72 1.05
CA GLU A 57 -10.51 -6.34 2.19
C GLU A 57 -9.11 -5.74 2.39
N ILE A 58 -8.39 -5.45 1.31
CA ILE A 58 -7.09 -4.78 1.37
C ILE A 58 -7.21 -3.40 2.01
N ARG A 59 -8.26 -2.65 1.68
CA ARG A 59 -8.52 -1.35 2.32
C ARG A 59 -8.90 -1.50 3.80
N GLU A 60 -9.65 -2.54 4.14
CA GLU A 60 -10.01 -2.84 5.53
C GLU A 60 -8.77 -3.12 6.38
N PHE A 61 -7.81 -3.91 5.87
CA PHE A 61 -6.54 -4.17 6.56
C PHE A 61 -5.73 -2.90 6.84
N LEU A 62 -5.91 -1.86 6.01
CA LEU A 62 -5.19 -0.59 6.12
C LEU A 62 -6.04 0.54 6.73
N SER A 63 -7.25 0.24 7.21
CA SER A 63 -8.19 1.25 7.72
C SER A 63 -7.69 2.05 8.92
N GLY A 64 -6.65 1.55 9.61
CA GLY A 64 -5.96 2.25 10.68
C GLY A 64 -4.95 3.31 10.24
N LEU A 65 -4.69 3.48 8.93
CA LEU A 65 -3.78 4.51 8.44
C LEU A 65 -4.49 5.85 8.25
N SER A 66 -3.87 6.91 8.74
CA SER A 66 -4.15 8.32 8.48
C SER A 66 -3.66 8.74 7.08
N ALA A 67 -3.90 7.90 6.07
CA ALA A 67 -3.60 8.20 4.69
C ALA A 67 -4.64 9.16 4.09
N LEU A 68 -4.22 10.01 3.15
CA LEU A 68 -5.17 10.86 2.41
C LEU A 68 -6.13 10.01 1.57
N GLU A 69 -5.58 8.96 0.96
CA GLU A 69 -6.29 8.02 0.10
C GLU A 69 -5.49 6.71 0.02
N ILE A 70 -6.20 5.58 -0.10
CA ILE A 70 -5.63 4.24 -0.25
C ILE A 70 -6.10 3.65 -1.58
N ASP A 71 -5.15 3.59 -2.50
CA ASP A 71 -5.31 3.00 -3.82
C ASP A 71 -4.55 1.68 -3.94
N ILE A 72 -4.91 0.91 -4.96
CA ILE A 72 -4.35 -0.41 -5.22
C ILE A 72 -4.07 -0.48 -6.72
N VAL A 73 -2.85 -0.83 -7.10
CA VAL A 73 -2.49 -0.95 -8.52
C VAL A 73 -3.26 -2.11 -9.17
N GLY A 74 -3.47 -2.02 -10.48
CA GLY A 74 -4.15 -3.08 -11.25
C GLY A 74 -3.40 -4.42 -11.30
N PRO A 75 -3.98 -5.42 -11.98
CA PRO A 75 -3.33 -6.70 -12.22
C PRO A 75 -2.09 -6.56 -13.13
N GLY A 76 -1.29 -7.62 -13.22
CA GLY A 76 -0.10 -7.69 -14.06
C GLY A 76 1.23 -7.62 -13.30
N GLU A 77 2.33 -7.60 -14.03
CA GLU A 77 3.68 -7.50 -13.45
C GLU A 77 3.87 -6.19 -12.68
N LYS A 78 4.61 -6.23 -11.57
CA LYS A 78 4.71 -5.10 -10.61
C LYS A 78 5.05 -3.77 -11.29
N LEU A 79 6.08 -3.75 -12.13
CA LEU A 79 6.51 -2.53 -12.83
C LEU A 79 5.46 -2.01 -13.82
N GLN A 80 4.77 -2.91 -14.52
CA GLN A 80 3.73 -2.54 -15.49
C GLN A 80 2.52 -1.94 -14.76
N ALA A 81 2.11 -2.55 -13.65
CA ALA A 81 1.00 -2.06 -12.84
C ALA A 81 1.28 -0.67 -12.25
N ILE A 82 2.50 -0.45 -11.72
CA ILE A 82 2.93 0.88 -11.23
C ILE A 82 2.94 1.91 -12.38
N THR A 83 3.49 1.55 -13.54
CA THR A 83 3.56 2.45 -14.70
C THR A 83 2.17 2.82 -15.21
N ALA A 84 1.26 1.85 -15.30
CA ALA A 84 -0.12 2.06 -15.71
C ALA A 84 -0.86 2.97 -14.72
N TYR A 85 -0.65 2.75 -13.43
CA TYR A 85 -1.21 3.58 -12.37
C TYR A 85 -0.70 5.03 -12.47
N LEU A 86 0.62 5.24 -12.55
CA LEU A 86 1.19 6.59 -12.71
C LEU A 86 0.71 7.29 -13.99
N SER A 87 0.53 6.53 -15.08
CA SER A 87 -0.01 7.08 -16.34
C SER A 87 -1.47 7.55 -16.21
N ALA A 88 -2.26 6.87 -15.35
CA ALA A 88 -3.64 7.25 -15.06
C ALA A 88 -3.76 8.40 -14.04
N HIS A 89 -2.69 8.66 -13.28
CA HIS A 89 -2.63 9.66 -12.21
C HIS A 89 -1.51 10.69 -12.44
N PRO A 90 -1.62 11.53 -13.50
CA PRO A 90 -0.58 12.52 -13.84
C PRO A 90 -0.39 13.63 -12.78
N GLU A 91 -1.29 13.73 -11.80
CA GLU A 91 -1.18 14.64 -10.66
C GLU A 91 -0.14 14.21 -9.61
N ILE A 92 0.29 12.94 -9.67
CA ILE A 92 1.37 12.41 -8.82
C ILE A 92 2.70 12.90 -9.38
N GLU A 93 3.44 13.63 -8.57
CA GLU A 93 4.73 14.20 -8.95
C GLU A 93 5.75 13.08 -9.21
N SER A 94 6.20 12.97 -10.46
CA SER A 94 7.44 12.27 -10.80
C SER A 94 8.60 13.18 -10.40
N GLY A 95 9.23 12.87 -9.27
CA GLY A 95 10.46 13.55 -8.82
C GLY A 95 11.64 13.36 -9.76
#